data_AF-A0A7X1HL89-F1
#
_entry.id   AF-A0A7X1HL89-F1
#
_cell.length_a   1.000
_cell.length_b   1.000
_cell.length_c   1.000
_cell.angle_alpha   90.00
_cell.angle_beta   90.00
_cell.angle_gamma   90.00
#
_symmetry.space_group_name_H-M   'P 1'
#
loop_
_entity.id
_entity.type
_entity.pdbx_description
1 polymer ?
#
loop_
_entity_poly.entity_id
_entity_poly.type
_entity_poly.pdbx_seq_one_letter_code
_entity_poly.pdbx_strand_id
1 'polypeptide(L)'
;MKKFILGLAILTSISAFAGEKEDRVEQSLMTKYPAITDGTTSININEYDVDIHKSRIEIKIELKGDKDKESFAKLDKNKLETLVKDIVTYSQNEIGEKVPVKLEIELDRDILPDETLYKHTFEK
;
A
#
# COMPACT_ATOMS: atom_id res chain seq x y z
N MET A 1 36.51 -40.88 -1.89
CA MET A 1 36.84 -39.47 -2.22
C MET A 1 35.56 -38.72 -2.54
N LYS A 2 35.40 -37.51 -1.95
CA LYS A 2 34.59 -36.35 -2.39
C LYS A 2 33.09 -36.60 -2.64
N LYS A 3 32.17 -36.39 -1.68
CA LYS A 3 31.62 -35.11 -1.15
C LYS A 3 31.45 -34.04 -2.22
N PHE A 4 30.20 -33.77 -2.65
CA PHE A 4 29.65 -32.43 -2.95
C PHE A 4 28.18 -32.56 -3.42
N ILE A 5 27.24 -32.60 -2.48
CA ILE A 5 25.86 -32.15 -2.73
C ILE A 5 25.40 -31.44 -1.45
N LEU A 6 25.76 -30.17 -1.33
CA LEU A 6 25.21 -29.28 -0.32
C LEU A 6 25.23 -27.87 -0.93
N GLY A 7 24.18 -27.52 -1.66
CA GLY A 7 24.17 -26.23 -2.35
C GLY A 7 22.83 -25.76 -2.91
N LEU A 8 21.72 -26.49 -2.72
CA LEU A 8 20.46 -26.16 -3.41
C LEU A 8 19.24 -26.03 -2.48
N ALA A 9 19.44 -25.66 -1.22
CA ALA A 9 18.34 -25.55 -0.24
C ALA A 9 18.07 -24.12 0.27
N ILE A 10 18.77 -23.08 -0.22
CA ILE A 10 18.74 -21.74 0.42
C ILE A 10 17.86 -20.72 -0.34
N LEU A 11 17.31 -21.04 -1.51
CA LEU A 11 16.61 -20.04 -2.34
C LEU A 11 15.08 -19.99 -2.18
N THR A 12 14.46 -20.89 -1.41
CA THR A 12 12.99 -20.96 -1.30
C THR A 12 12.40 -20.41 -0.01
N SER A 13 13.22 -19.94 0.94
CA SER A 13 12.73 -19.45 2.23
C SER A 13 12.40 -17.96 2.26
N ILE A 14 12.74 -17.17 1.23
CA ILE A 14 12.59 -15.70 1.27
C ILE A 14 11.14 -15.28 0.95
N SER A 15 10.41 -16.04 0.13
CA SER A 15 9.04 -15.69 -0.28
C SER A 15 8.01 -15.83 0.85
N ALA A 16 8.23 -16.74 1.80
CA ALA A 16 7.29 -16.93 2.92
C ALA A 16 7.34 -15.77 3.93
N PHE A 17 8.49 -15.11 4.11
CA PHE A 17 8.63 -13.97 5.02
C PHE A 17 8.12 -12.65 4.42
N ALA A 18 7.99 -12.56 3.10
CA ALA A 18 7.46 -11.36 2.44
C ALA A 18 5.96 -11.20 2.73
N GLY A 19 5.16 -12.25 2.53
CA GLY A 19 3.72 -12.23 2.80
C GLY A 19 3.38 -11.88 4.25
N GLU A 20 4.06 -12.47 5.24
CA GLU A 20 3.84 -12.12 6.65
C GLU A 20 4.18 -10.65 6.98
N LYS A 21 5.10 -10.04 6.21
CA LYS A 21 5.50 -8.65 6.39
C LYS A 21 4.50 -7.70 5.71
N GLU A 22 4.00 -8.08 4.54
CA GLU A 22 2.95 -7.37 3.78
C GLU A 22 1.67 -7.29 4.60
N ASP A 23 1.11 -8.43 5.03
CA ASP A 23 -0.09 -8.53 5.86
C ASP A 23 0.01 -7.66 7.14
N ARG A 24 1.20 -7.65 7.77
CA ARG A 24 1.43 -6.84 8.98
C ARG A 24 1.39 -5.35 8.67
N VAL A 25 1.97 -4.92 7.56
CA VAL A 25 1.98 -3.51 7.16
C VAL A 25 0.57 -3.06 6.79
N GLU A 26 -0.18 -3.87 6.05
CA GLU A 26 -1.60 -3.63 5.74
C GLU A 26 -2.43 -3.47 7.02
N GLN A 27 -2.27 -4.38 7.99
CA GLN A 27 -2.97 -4.28 9.27
C GLN A 27 -2.59 -3.04 10.07
N SER A 28 -1.29 -2.70 10.10
CA SER A 28 -0.79 -1.46 10.72
C SER A 28 -1.38 -0.21 10.05
N LEU A 29 -1.47 -0.21 8.71
CA LEU A 29 -2.06 0.88 7.92
C LEU A 29 -3.56 1.01 8.18
N MET A 30 -4.32 -0.09 8.14
CA MET A 30 -5.75 -0.09 8.49
C MET A 30 -6.00 0.44 9.90
N THR A 31 -5.12 0.12 10.85
CA THR A 31 -5.26 0.60 12.24
C THR A 31 -4.97 2.09 12.36
N LYS A 32 -3.93 2.57 11.68
CA LYS A 32 -3.44 3.95 11.84
C LYS A 32 -4.16 4.96 10.95
N TYR A 33 -4.56 4.53 9.76
CA TYR A 33 -5.18 5.33 8.72
C TYR A 33 -6.44 4.61 8.20
N PRO A 34 -7.49 4.40 9.00
CA PRO A 34 -8.70 3.69 8.54
C PRO A 34 -9.54 4.49 7.53
N ALA A 35 -9.21 5.76 7.30
CA ALA A 35 -9.96 6.66 6.43
C ALA A 35 -9.07 7.73 5.81
N ILE A 36 -9.44 8.17 4.61
CA ILE A 36 -8.91 9.37 3.97
C ILE A 36 -9.77 10.55 4.41
N THR A 37 -9.19 11.48 5.17
CA THR A 37 -9.91 12.66 5.67
C THR A 37 -9.13 13.95 5.50
N ASP A 38 -9.84 15.02 5.16
CA ASP A 38 -9.31 16.40 5.15
C ASP A 38 -9.84 17.23 6.35
N GLY A 39 -10.52 16.58 7.30
CA GLY A 39 -11.21 17.21 8.43
C GLY A 39 -12.63 17.71 8.14
N THR A 40 -13.06 17.73 6.87
CA THR A 40 -14.44 18.04 6.45
C THR A 40 -15.08 16.86 5.75
N THR A 41 -14.39 16.30 4.75
CA THR A 41 -14.75 15.08 4.03
C THR A 41 -13.97 13.92 4.64
N SER A 42 -14.63 12.78 4.79
CA SER A 42 -14.02 11.53 5.27
C SER A 42 -14.54 10.37 4.45
N ILE A 43 -13.61 9.52 4.00
CA ILE A 43 -13.89 8.33 3.19
C ILE A 43 -13.23 7.16 3.88
N ASN A 44 -14.01 6.14 4.23
CA ASN A 44 -13.45 4.95 4.87
C ASN A 44 -12.66 4.15 3.83
N ILE A 45 -11.54 3.60 4.27
CA ILE A 45 -10.75 2.69 3.44
C ILE A 45 -11.34 1.30 3.59
N ASN A 46 -11.60 0.65 2.45
CA ASN A 46 -12.08 -0.72 2.40
C ASN A 46 -10.92 -1.68 2.68
N GLU A 47 -9.78 -1.45 2.01
CA GLU A 47 -8.63 -2.34 2.06
C GLU A 47 -7.33 -1.58 1.74
N TYR A 48 -6.22 -2.10 2.30
CA TYR A 48 -4.87 -1.82 1.84
C TYR A 48 -4.31 -3.12 1.25
N ASP A 49 -3.69 -3.01 0.09
CA ASP A 49 -2.90 -4.09 -0.52
C ASP A 49 -1.46 -3.58 -0.69
N VAL A 50 -0.49 -4.30 -0.12
CA VAL A 50 0.92 -3.89 -0.05
C VAL A 50 1.81 -4.97 -0.65
N ASP A 51 2.46 -4.64 -1.77
CA ASP A 51 3.49 -5.48 -2.37
C ASP A 51 4.90 -4.93 -2.04
N ILE A 52 5.74 -5.76 -1.43
CA ILE A 52 7.13 -5.39 -1.11
C ILE A 52 8.08 -6.03 -2.11
N HIS A 53 8.63 -5.21 -2.99
CA HIS A 53 9.69 -5.61 -3.91
C HIS A 53 11.05 -5.12 -3.44
N LYS A 54 12.12 -5.79 -3.91
CA LYS A 54 13.51 -5.41 -3.59
C LYS A 54 13.85 -3.96 -3.94
N SER A 55 13.19 -3.36 -4.95
CA SER A 55 13.51 -2.03 -5.46
C SER A 55 12.43 -0.98 -5.24
N ARG A 56 11.24 -1.36 -4.75
CA ARG A 56 10.11 -0.47 -4.52
C ARG A 56 9.07 -1.14 -3.64
N ILE A 57 8.20 -0.32 -3.03
CA ILE A 57 6.97 -0.78 -2.39
C ILE A 57 5.81 -0.32 -3.27
N GLU A 58 4.81 -1.18 -3.48
CA GLU A 58 3.53 -0.77 -4.06
C GLU A 58 2.47 -0.78 -2.96
N ILE A 59 1.68 0.28 -2.86
CA ILE A 59 0.59 0.41 -1.90
C ILE A 59 -0.65 0.77 -2.70
N LYS A 60 -1.66 -0.07 -2.63
CA LYS A 60 -2.99 0.23 -3.14
C LYS A 60 -3.91 0.49 -1.96
N ILE A 61 -4.69 1.56 -2.08
CA ILE A 61 -5.75 1.94 -1.13
C ILE A 61 -7.08 1.81 -1.85
N GLU A 62 -7.94 0.93 -1.37
CA GLU A 62 -9.25 0.69 -2.00
C GLU A 62 -10.37 1.41 -1.25
N LEU A 63 -11.21 2.11 -2.00
CA LEU A 63 -12.42 2.78 -1.53
C LEU A 63 -13.66 2.09 -2.13
N LYS A 64 -14.78 2.07 -1.41
CA LYS A 64 -15.93 1.23 -1.81
C LYS A 64 -17.00 2.01 -2.59
N GLY A 65 -17.13 1.70 -3.88
CA GLY A 65 -18.26 2.08 -4.72
C GLY A 65 -18.38 3.58 -5.06
N ASP A 66 -19.32 3.92 -5.94
CA ASP A 66 -19.41 5.24 -6.59
C ASP A 66 -19.63 6.44 -5.66
N LYS A 67 -20.19 6.21 -4.45
CA LYS A 67 -20.37 7.28 -3.44
C LYS A 67 -19.03 7.86 -2.98
N ASP A 68 -18.01 7.02 -2.90
CA ASP A 68 -16.69 7.43 -2.44
C ASP A 68 -15.95 8.23 -3.52
N LYS A 69 -16.26 8.01 -4.81
CA LYS A 69 -15.75 8.82 -5.92
C LYS A 69 -16.15 10.30 -5.80
N GLU A 70 -17.44 10.57 -5.55
CA GLU A 70 -17.91 11.94 -5.38
C GLU A 70 -17.31 12.63 -4.16
N SER A 71 -17.11 11.87 -3.08
CA SER A 71 -16.47 12.36 -1.86
C SER A 71 -14.99 12.64 -2.10
N PHE A 72 -14.30 11.77 -2.85
CA PHE A 72 -12.89 11.93 -3.20
C PHE A 72 -12.63 13.19 -4.04
N ALA A 73 -13.56 13.51 -4.94
CA ALA A 73 -13.49 14.74 -5.74
C ALA A 73 -13.57 16.02 -4.88
N LYS A 74 -14.19 15.95 -3.70
CA LYS A 74 -14.36 17.09 -2.76
C LYS A 74 -13.21 17.24 -1.76
N LEU A 75 -12.31 16.26 -1.66
CA LEU A 75 -11.17 16.32 -0.76
C LEU A 75 -10.24 17.48 -1.11
N ASP A 76 -9.79 18.21 -0.08
CA ASP A 76 -8.67 19.14 -0.17
C ASP A 76 -7.41 18.40 -0.64
N LYS A 77 -6.92 18.75 -1.83
CA LYS A 77 -5.79 18.08 -2.46
C LYS A 77 -4.49 18.26 -1.69
N ASN A 78 -4.27 19.38 -1.01
CA ASN A 78 -3.05 19.58 -0.22
C ASN A 78 -3.04 18.68 1.03
N LYS A 79 -4.21 18.49 1.64
CA LYS A 79 -4.36 17.58 2.79
C LYS A 79 -4.24 16.13 2.36
N LEU A 80 -4.82 15.76 1.21
CA LEU A 80 -4.62 14.45 0.60
C LEU A 80 -3.13 14.18 0.37
N GLU A 81 -2.40 15.11 -0.26
CA GLU A 81 -0.95 15.01 -0.52
C GLU A 81 -0.13 14.85 0.77
N THR A 82 -0.55 15.48 1.86
CA THR A 82 0.10 15.33 3.17
C THR A 82 -0.15 13.93 3.72
N LEU A 83 -1.40 13.47 3.70
CA LEU A 83 -1.79 12.14 4.18
C LEU A 83 -1.07 11.02 3.42
N VAL A 84 -1.01 11.08 2.09
CA VAL A 84 -0.33 10.03 1.29
C VAL A 84 1.17 10.00 1.57
N LYS A 85 1.82 11.15 1.80
CA LYS A 85 3.23 11.21 2.21
C LYS A 85 3.45 10.60 3.59
N ASP A 86 2.52 10.83 4.51
CA ASP A 86 2.57 10.23 5.85
C ASP A 86 2.41 8.71 5.79
N ILE A 87 1.47 8.20 4.97
CA ILE A 87 1.28 6.76 4.71
C ILE A 87 2.55 6.15 4.11
N VAL A 88 3.14 6.78 3.10
CA VAL A 88 4.38 6.33 2.45
C VAL A 88 5.52 6.27 3.46
N THR A 89 5.73 7.35 4.22
CA THR A 89 6.79 7.44 5.22
C THR A 89 6.60 6.39 6.31
N TYR A 90 5.35 6.20 6.76
CA TYR A 90 5.03 5.19 7.76
C TYR A 90 5.30 3.78 7.24
N SER A 91 4.87 3.46 6.02
CA SER A 91 5.08 2.14 5.40
C SER A 91 6.57 1.82 5.25
N GLN A 92 7.37 2.77 4.75
CA GLN A 92 8.83 2.63 4.68
C GLN A 92 9.46 2.36 6.05
N ASN A 93 8.96 2.99 7.12
CA ASN A 93 9.46 2.78 8.48
C ASN A 93 9.05 1.40 9.05
N GLU A 94 7.79 0.98 8.86
CA GLU A 94 7.30 -0.35 9.28
C GLU A 94 8.03 -1.49 8.55
N ILE A 95 8.36 -1.27 7.28
CA ILE A 95 9.11 -2.19 6.44
C ILE A 95 10.61 -2.15 6.77
N GLY A 96 11.12 -1.01 7.25
CA GLY A 96 12.54 -0.78 7.50
C GLY A 96 13.36 -0.54 6.23
N GLU A 97 12.72 -0.17 5.12
CA GLU A 97 13.36 0.03 3.83
C GLU A 97 13.05 1.41 3.25
N LYS A 98 14.09 2.12 2.82
CA LYS A 98 13.98 3.40 2.11
C LYS A 98 14.16 3.17 0.61
N VAL A 99 13.10 2.64 -0.01
CA VAL A 99 12.96 2.44 -1.45
C VAL A 99 11.79 3.28 -1.97
N PRO A 100 11.74 3.61 -3.28
CA PRO A 100 10.60 4.30 -3.86
C PRO A 100 9.26 3.62 -3.55
N VAL A 101 8.21 4.41 -3.39
CA VAL A 101 6.85 3.89 -3.10
C VAL A 101 5.89 4.33 -4.19
N LYS A 102 5.26 3.38 -4.86
CA LYS A 102 4.13 3.61 -5.77
C LYS A 102 2.85 3.51 -4.96
N LEU A 103 2.12 4.61 -4.83
CA LEU A 103 0.84 4.63 -4.14
C LEU A 103 -0.28 4.89 -5.14
N GLU A 104 -1.29 4.03 -5.12
CA GLU A 104 -2.52 4.13 -5.91
C GLU A 104 -3.73 4.15 -4.97
N ILE A 105 -4.70 5.01 -5.27
CA ILE A 105 -6.01 5.01 -4.61
C ILE A 105 -7.03 4.61 -5.67
N GLU A 106 -7.73 3.52 -5.44
CA GLU A 106 -8.65 2.92 -6.39
C GLU A 106 -10.07 2.85 -5.81
N LEU A 107 -11.04 2.93 -6.71
CA LEU A 107 -12.43 2.68 -6.39
C LEU A 107 -12.73 1.22 -6.76
N ASP A 108 -12.96 0.37 -5.76
CA ASP A 108 -13.51 -0.97 -5.95
C ASP A 108 -14.99 -0.82 -6.32
N ARG A 109 -15.33 -1.26 -7.53
CA ARG A 109 -16.69 -1.12 -8.10
C ARG A 109 -17.46 -2.43 -8.16
N ASP A 110 -17.00 -3.48 -7.49
CA ASP A 110 -17.52 -4.86 -7.46
C ASP A 110 -17.71 -5.50 -8.87
N ILE A 111 -18.56 -4.94 -9.72
CA ILE A 111 -18.97 -5.43 -11.05
C ILE A 111 -18.29 -4.67 -12.19
N LEU A 112 -17.97 -3.39 -12.00
CA LEU A 112 -17.24 -2.60 -12.99
C LEU A 112 -15.72 -2.73 -12.73
N PRO A 113 -14.86 -2.53 -13.76
CA PRO A 113 -13.43 -2.48 -13.54
C PRO A 113 -13.07 -1.43 -12.48
N ASP A 114 -12.01 -1.62 -11.70
CA ASP A 114 -11.60 -0.61 -10.73
C ASP A 114 -11.24 0.71 -11.42
N GLU A 115 -11.41 1.82 -10.69
CA GLU A 115 -11.05 3.15 -11.16
C GLU A 115 -9.95 3.74 -10.30
N THR A 116 -8.76 3.93 -10.88
CA THR A 116 -7.68 4.66 -10.21
C THR A 116 -8.03 6.15 -10.10
N LEU A 117 -8.21 6.64 -8.88
CA LEU A 117 -8.53 8.04 -8.57
C LEU A 117 -7.28 8.88 -8.32
N TYR A 118 -6.21 8.24 -7.87
CA TYR A 118 -4.93 8.87 -7.58
C TYR A 118 -3.80 7.89 -7.81
N LYS A 119 -2.68 8.39 -8.33
CA LYS A 119 -1.46 7.61 -8.55
C LYS A 119 -0.25 8.52 -8.42
N HIS A 120 0.70 8.12 -7.59
CA HIS A 120 1.97 8.82 -7.48
C HIS A 120 3.11 7.87 -7.12
N THR A 121 4.31 8.17 -7.60
CA THR A 121 5.54 7.49 -7.20
C THR A 121 6.38 8.46 -6.38
N PHE A 122 6.57 8.11 -5.11
CA PHE A 122 7.40 8.84 -4.18
C PHE A 122 8.83 8.31 -4.29
N GLU A 123 9.72 9.17 -4.78
CA GLU A 123 11.15 8.87 -4.81
C GLU A 123 11.75 8.88 -3.39
N LYS A 124 12.94 8.26 -3.27
CA LYS A 124 13.66 8.09 -2.00
C LYS A 124 14.11 9.40 -1.35
#